data_AF-A0A365P5G9-F1
#
_entry.id   AF-A0A365P5G9-F1
#
_cell.length_a   1.000
_cell.length_b   1.000
_cell.length_c   1.000
_cell.angle_alpha   90.00
_cell.angle_beta   90.00
_cell.angle_gamma   90.00
#
_symmetry.space_group_name_H-M   'P 1'
#
loop_
_entity.id
_entity.type
_entity.pdbx_description
1 polymer ?
#
loop_
_entity_poly.entity_id
_entity_poly.type
_entity_poly.pdbx_seq_one_letter_code
_entity_poly.pdbx_strand_id
1 'polypeptide(L)'
;MKKIALVLVSILFISCNCTKETVAKETIKEVSYEQWVAGVQGGGSGINFMVELNKPLEEGTSLEKVQFKTYEAVFEKNSDLLYVTYIRTKVNQLKLYEEGSKEYGNEAPLPDFGLKPNQARLFFNENGKTKEVLIDNVIEKPLLAYPSMNKPKN
;
A
#
# COMPACT_ATOMS: atom_id res chain seq x y z
N MET A 1 5.03 45.05 -50.30
CA MET A 1 5.81 43.90 -49.78
C MET A 1 5.86 44.04 -48.26
N LYS A 2 5.13 43.17 -47.51
CA LYS A 2 5.71 42.18 -46.57
C LYS A 2 6.70 42.85 -45.58
N LYS A 3 6.52 42.90 -44.26
CA LYS A 3 5.89 41.93 -43.35
C LYS A 3 5.41 42.63 -42.06
N ILE A 4 4.18 42.35 -41.68
CA ILE A 4 3.66 42.51 -40.31
C ILE A 4 4.26 41.35 -39.50
N ALA A 5 5.04 41.65 -38.47
CA ALA A 5 5.50 40.66 -37.51
C ALA A 5 4.77 40.89 -36.19
N LEU A 6 3.55 40.36 -36.12
CA LEU A 6 2.73 40.28 -34.91
C LEU A 6 3.30 39.14 -34.05
N VAL A 7 4.11 39.47 -33.05
CA VAL A 7 4.60 38.49 -32.08
C VAL A 7 3.52 38.27 -31.02
N LEU A 8 2.62 37.33 -31.29
CA LEU A 8 1.73 36.71 -30.30
C LEU A 8 2.59 35.87 -29.35
N VAL A 9 3.10 36.48 -28.28
CA VAL A 9 3.67 35.73 -27.15
C VAL A 9 2.51 35.08 -26.41
N SER A 10 2.14 33.88 -26.84
CA SER A 10 1.22 33.00 -26.15
C SER A 10 1.86 32.57 -24.83
N ILE A 11 1.50 33.27 -23.75
CA ILE A 11 1.76 32.82 -22.39
C ILE A 11 0.86 31.60 -22.15
N LEU A 12 1.39 30.42 -22.49
CA LEU A 12 0.87 29.15 -22.02
C LEU A 12 1.18 29.08 -20.52
N PHE A 13 0.25 29.60 -19.70
CA PHE A 13 0.21 29.22 -18.30
C PHE A 13 -0.08 27.73 -18.25
N ILE A 14 0.98 26.94 -18.17
CA ILE A 14 0.92 25.54 -17.77
C ILE A 14 0.43 25.59 -16.32
N SER A 15 -0.88 25.48 -16.14
CA SER A 15 -1.50 25.20 -14.86
C SER A 15 -1.04 23.80 -14.46
N CYS A 16 0.07 23.76 -13.72
CA CYS A 16 0.44 22.57 -12.99
C CYS A 16 -0.68 22.33 -11.97
N ASN A 17 -1.56 21.37 -12.28
CA ASN A 17 -2.50 20.81 -11.31
C ASN A 17 -1.67 20.06 -10.26
N CYS A 18 -1.07 20.81 -9.34
CA CYS A 18 -0.59 20.27 -8.09
C CYS A 18 -1.84 20.01 -7.24
N THR A 19 -2.54 18.91 -7.55
CA THR A 19 -3.69 18.45 -6.78
C THR A 19 -3.22 18.23 -5.36
N LYS A 20 -3.67 19.09 -4.45
CA LYS A 20 -3.28 19.05 -3.03
C LYS A 20 -3.73 17.70 -2.45
N GLU A 21 -2.77 16.87 -2.05
CA GLU A 21 -2.93 15.57 -1.37
C GLU A 21 -3.54 15.69 0.04
N THR A 22 -3.89 16.89 0.49
CA THR A 22 -4.08 17.22 1.90
C THR A 22 -5.35 16.64 2.52
N VAL A 23 -6.49 16.62 1.82
CA VAL A 23 -7.78 16.27 2.45
C VAL A 23 -7.85 14.78 2.85
N ALA A 24 -7.37 13.88 2.00
CA ALA A 24 -7.31 12.45 2.32
C ALA A 24 -6.30 12.17 3.44
N LYS A 25 -5.15 12.85 3.44
CA LYS A 25 -4.10 12.68 4.47
C LYS A 25 -4.54 13.18 5.84
N GLU A 26 -5.32 14.26 5.92
CA GLU A 26 -5.86 14.82 7.18
C GLU A 26 -6.92 13.93 7.84
N THR A 27 -7.54 13.03 7.07
CA THR A 27 -8.56 12.10 7.58
C THR A 27 -7.95 10.82 8.18
N ILE A 28 -6.66 10.56 7.89
CA ILE A 28 -5.95 9.39 8.39
C ILE A 28 -5.49 9.66 9.82
N LYS A 29 -5.96 8.83 10.75
CA LYS A 29 -5.54 8.86 12.16
C LYS A 29 -4.26 8.04 12.35
N GLU A 30 -4.25 6.81 11.87
CA GLU A 30 -3.13 5.88 12.01
C GLU A 30 -3.07 4.95 10.79
N VAL A 31 -1.85 4.65 10.35
CA VAL A 31 -1.60 3.57 9.40
C VAL A 31 -0.67 2.60 10.10
N SER A 32 -1.08 1.34 10.20
CA SER A 32 -0.32 0.31 10.89
C SER A 32 -0.33 -1.00 10.12
N TYR A 33 0.64 -1.85 10.41
CA TYR A 33 0.65 -3.22 9.93
C TYR A 33 1.10 -4.17 11.03
N GLU A 34 0.67 -5.41 10.90
CA GLU A 34 1.03 -6.51 11.77
C GLU A 34 1.45 -7.69 10.91
N GLN A 35 2.64 -8.24 11.17
CA GLN A 35 3.05 -9.47 10.50
C GLN A 35 2.48 -10.67 11.24
N TRP A 36 2.23 -11.76 10.53
CA TRP A 36 1.90 -13.04 11.14
C TRP A 36 2.63 -14.20 10.48
N VAL A 37 2.89 -15.25 11.26
CA VAL A 37 3.46 -16.52 10.80
C VAL A 37 2.67 -17.69 11.37
N ALA A 38 2.49 -18.75 10.58
CA ALA A 38 1.71 -19.92 11.00
C ALA A 38 2.45 -20.85 11.99
N GLY A 39 3.76 -20.64 12.20
CA GLY A 39 4.60 -21.41 13.13
C GLY A 39 4.89 -22.86 12.74
N VAL A 40 4.43 -23.31 11.56
CA VAL A 40 4.76 -24.63 11.00
C VAL A 40 5.41 -24.48 9.62
N GLN A 41 6.29 -25.41 9.27
CA GLN A 41 6.92 -25.44 7.95
C GLN A 41 5.85 -25.49 6.86
N GLY A 42 5.90 -24.54 5.93
CA GLY A 42 4.92 -24.45 4.84
C GLY A 42 3.57 -23.83 5.23
N GLY A 43 3.32 -23.49 6.51
CA GLY A 43 2.07 -22.88 6.96
C GLY A 43 1.85 -21.44 6.50
N GLY A 44 2.88 -20.82 5.92
CA GLY A 44 2.83 -19.48 5.36
C GLY A 44 2.95 -18.35 6.38
N SER A 45 2.88 -17.14 5.84
CA SER A 45 3.01 -15.89 6.58
C SER A 45 2.29 -14.77 5.84
N GLY A 46 2.00 -13.69 6.53
CA GLY A 46 1.32 -12.56 5.92
C GLY A 46 1.50 -11.26 6.67
N ILE A 47 0.84 -10.24 6.15
CA ILE A 47 0.77 -8.89 6.71
C ILE A 47 -0.70 -8.52 6.76
N ASN A 48 -1.18 -8.19 7.95
CA ASN A 48 -2.45 -7.50 8.16
C ASN A 48 -2.12 -6.00 8.09
N PHE A 49 -2.74 -5.27 7.19
CA PHE A 49 -2.49 -3.84 7.03
C PHE A 49 -3.78 -3.07 7.34
N MET A 50 -3.68 -2.06 8.20
CA MET A 50 -4.81 -1.33 8.74
C MET A 50 -4.65 0.17 8.54
N VAL A 51 -5.74 0.81 8.13
CA VAL A 51 -5.87 2.28 8.08
C VAL A 51 -7.03 2.68 8.97
N GLU A 52 -6.72 3.40 10.05
CA GLU A 52 -7.70 4.03 10.93
C GLU A 52 -7.92 5.48 10.52
N LEU A 53 -9.19 5.90 10.48
CA LEU A 53 -9.59 7.26 10.16
C LEU A 53 -10.08 7.99 11.43
N ASN A 54 -9.90 9.31 11.46
CA ASN A 54 -10.44 10.16 12.54
C ASN A 54 -11.93 10.51 12.32
N LYS A 55 -12.41 10.45 11.07
CA LYS A 55 -13.79 10.64 10.64
C LYS A 55 -14.06 9.80 9.38
N PRO A 56 -15.33 9.48 9.07
CA PRO A 56 -15.66 8.76 7.84
C PRO A 56 -15.19 9.54 6.61
N LEU A 57 -14.86 8.82 5.53
CA LEU A 57 -14.59 9.43 4.24
C LEU A 57 -15.85 10.15 3.72
N GLU A 58 -15.65 11.24 2.99
CA GLU A 58 -16.74 11.99 2.38
C GLU A 58 -17.48 11.13 1.34
N GLU A 59 -18.76 11.45 1.10
CA GLU A 59 -19.55 10.76 0.08
C GLU A 59 -18.86 10.86 -1.29
N GLY A 60 -18.85 9.75 -2.03
CA GLY A 60 -18.11 9.65 -3.29
C GLY A 60 -16.61 9.43 -3.14
N THR A 61 -16.10 9.28 -1.90
CA THR A 61 -14.70 8.93 -1.62
C THR A 61 -14.58 7.52 -1.05
N SER A 62 -13.66 6.71 -1.61
CA SER A 62 -13.33 5.39 -1.08
C SER A 62 -11.81 5.17 -1.04
N LEU A 63 -11.35 4.36 -0.08
CA LEU A 63 -9.99 3.86 -0.04
C LEU A 63 -9.96 2.50 -0.77
N GLU A 64 -9.27 2.42 -1.90
CA GLU A 64 -9.32 1.25 -2.79
C GLU A 64 -8.22 0.25 -2.50
N LYS A 65 -6.95 0.69 -2.51
CA LYS A 65 -5.81 -0.22 -2.41
C LYS A 65 -4.60 0.43 -1.76
N VAL A 66 -3.64 -0.40 -1.39
CA VAL A 66 -2.33 -0.01 -0.87
C VAL A 66 -1.22 -0.69 -1.66
N GLN A 67 -0.15 0.05 -1.90
CA GLN A 67 1.17 -0.51 -2.17
C GLN A 67 2.01 -0.40 -0.91
N PHE A 68 2.48 -1.53 -0.40
CA PHE A 68 3.32 -1.61 0.80
C PHE A 68 4.43 -2.64 0.60
N LYS A 69 5.68 -2.23 0.84
CA LYS A 69 6.87 -3.01 0.47
C LYS A 69 6.84 -3.36 -1.02
N THR A 70 6.68 -4.63 -1.36
CA THR A 70 6.60 -5.15 -2.74
C THR A 70 5.21 -5.69 -3.08
N TYR A 71 4.22 -5.46 -2.22
CA TYR A 71 2.87 -6.02 -2.35
C TYR A 71 1.84 -4.92 -2.64
N GLU A 72 0.89 -5.26 -3.49
CA GLU A 72 -0.32 -4.47 -3.71
C GLU A 72 -1.53 -5.25 -3.21
N ALA A 73 -2.43 -4.60 -2.48
CA ALA A 73 -3.63 -5.25 -1.97
C ALA A 73 -4.81 -4.27 -1.89
N VAL A 74 -6.00 -4.79 -2.15
CA VAL A 74 -7.27 -4.04 -2.11
C VAL A 74 -7.79 -4.03 -0.67
N PHE A 75 -8.32 -2.90 -0.23
CA PHE A 75 -8.91 -2.76 1.09
C PHE A 75 -10.33 -3.33 1.16
N GLU A 76 -10.62 -3.93 2.30
CA GLU A 76 -11.97 -4.20 2.76
C GLU A 76 -12.35 -3.15 3.81
N LYS A 77 -13.53 -2.56 3.65
CA LYS A 77 -14.09 -1.65 4.65
C LYS A 77 -14.64 -2.49 5.81
N ASN A 78 -13.93 -2.48 6.93
CA ASN A 78 -14.36 -3.20 8.14
C ASN A 78 -15.37 -2.38 8.96
N SER A 79 -15.19 -1.06 9.01
CA SER A 79 -16.16 -0.09 9.53
C SER A 79 -16.01 1.26 8.83
N ASP A 80 -16.82 2.26 9.18
CA ASP A 80 -16.69 3.63 8.65
C ASP A 80 -15.34 4.29 8.95
N LEU A 81 -14.64 3.81 9.98
CA LEU A 81 -13.36 4.37 10.44
C LEU A 81 -12.19 3.40 10.31
N LEU A 82 -12.42 2.17 9.82
CA LEU A 82 -11.40 1.14 9.76
C LEU A 82 -11.43 0.41 8.42
N TYR A 83 -10.31 0.45 7.73
CA TYR A 83 -10.03 -0.29 6.50
C TYR A 83 -8.92 -1.30 6.76
N VAL A 84 -9.11 -2.53 6.30
CA VAL A 84 -8.17 -3.62 6.52
C VAL A 84 -7.89 -4.34 5.21
N THR A 85 -6.66 -4.79 5.01
CA THR A 85 -6.33 -5.73 3.95
C THR A 85 -5.36 -6.79 4.44
N TYR A 86 -5.42 -7.96 3.81
CA TYR A 86 -4.65 -9.14 4.20
C TYR A 86 -3.73 -9.55 3.05
N ILE A 87 -2.43 -9.35 3.26
CA ILE A 87 -1.40 -9.66 2.28
C ILE A 87 -0.78 -11.01 2.64
N ARG A 88 -0.92 -12.00 1.75
CA ARG A 88 -0.16 -13.25 1.87
C ARG A 88 1.26 -13.03 1.34
N THR A 89 2.23 -13.14 2.24
CA THR A 89 3.64 -13.09 1.83
C THR A 89 4.06 -14.43 1.24
N LYS A 90 5.03 -14.41 0.33
CA LYS A 90 5.55 -15.64 -0.25
C LYS A 90 6.16 -16.50 0.86
N VAL A 91 5.86 -17.79 0.84
CA VAL A 91 6.50 -18.73 1.75
C VAL A 91 7.98 -18.78 1.37
N ASN A 92 8.88 -18.55 2.33
CA ASN A 92 10.32 -18.55 2.09
C ASN A 92 10.82 -19.99 1.85
N GLN A 93 10.50 -20.55 0.69
CA GLN A 93 10.94 -21.86 0.19
C GLN A 93 11.74 -21.69 -1.09
N LEU A 94 12.76 -20.83 -1.06
CA LEU A 94 13.76 -20.83 -2.12
C LEU A 94 14.39 -22.22 -2.19
N LYS A 95 14.09 -22.96 -3.25
CA LYS A 95 14.71 -24.25 -3.52
C LYS A 95 16.00 -23.98 -4.28
N LEU A 96 17.10 -23.95 -3.54
CA LEU A 96 18.45 -23.85 -4.10
C LEU A 96 18.91 -25.25 -4.47
N TYR A 97 19.14 -25.47 -5.76
CA TYR A 97 19.71 -26.72 -6.28
C TYR A 97 21.10 -26.43 -6.84
N GLU A 98 22.03 -27.37 -6.67
CA GLU A 98 23.38 -27.26 -7.26
C GLU A 98 23.34 -27.26 -8.80
N GLU A 99 22.33 -27.91 -9.37
CA GLU A 99 22.12 -28.00 -10.81
C GLU A 99 21.04 -26.98 -11.23
N GLY A 100 21.43 -25.98 -12.04
CA GLY A 100 20.55 -24.88 -12.46
C GLY A 100 19.27 -25.32 -13.20
N SER A 101 19.27 -26.50 -13.82
CA SER A 101 18.09 -27.11 -14.46
C SER A 101 16.94 -27.39 -13.47
N LYS A 102 17.27 -27.56 -12.18
CA LYS A 102 16.32 -27.87 -11.10
C LYS A 102 15.76 -26.64 -10.41
N GLU A 103 16.27 -25.45 -10.70
CA GLU A 103 15.67 -24.18 -10.26
C GLU A 103 14.38 -23.82 -11.02
N TYR A 104 14.04 -24.61 -12.05
CA TYR A 104 12.79 -24.48 -12.79
C TYR A 104 11.59 -24.61 -11.83
N GLY A 105 10.88 -23.49 -11.62
CA GLY A 105 9.77 -23.37 -10.66
C GLY A 105 9.99 -22.31 -9.58
N ASN A 106 11.18 -21.72 -9.47
CA ASN A 106 11.38 -20.51 -8.65
C ASN A 106 10.56 -19.34 -9.22
N GLU A 107 9.85 -18.63 -8.36
CA GLU A 107 9.00 -17.53 -8.78
C GLU A 107 9.82 -16.28 -9.14
N ALA A 108 9.33 -15.50 -10.10
CA ALA A 108 9.93 -14.22 -10.46
C ALA A 108 10.04 -13.28 -9.24
N PRO A 109 11.06 -12.38 -9.22
CA PRO A 109 11.17 -11.34 -8.22
C PRO A 109 9.89 -10.51 -8.13
N LEU A 110 9.52 -10.13 -6.92
CA LEU A 110 8.38 -9.24 -6.71
C LEU A 110 8.69 -7.83 -7.24
N PRO A 111 7.67 -7.07 -7.68
CA PRO A 111 7.86 -5.71 -8.15
C PRO A 111 8.44 -4.81 -7.05
N ASP A 112 9.31 -3.89 -7.44
CA ASP A 112 9.83 -2.84 -6.58
C ASP A 112 9.05 -1.54 -6.83
N PHE A 113 8.36 -1.06 -5.80
CA PHE A 113 7.60 0.19 -5.84
C PHE A 113 8.42 1.43 -5.45
N GLY A 114 9.70 1.25 -5.10
CA GLY A 114 10.59 2.33 -4.67
C GLY A 114 10.20 2.94 -3.32
N LEU A 115 9.47 2.19 -2.48
CA LEU A 115 9.02 2.62 -1.16
C LEU A 115 10.09 2.29 -0.10
N LYS A 116 10.31 3.20 0.85
CA LYS A 116 11.10 2.91 2.05
C LYS A 116 10.41 1.85 2.92
N PRO A 117 11.13 1.16 3.83
CA PRO A 117 10.55 0.07 4.64
C PRO A 117 9.27 0.42 5.41
N ASN A 118 9.16 1.66 5.91
CA ASN A 118 8.01 2.14 6.68
C ASN A 118 7.10 3.07 5.86
N GLN A 119 7.22 3.04 4.53
CA GLN A 119 6.37 3.81 3.64
C GLN A 119 5.28 2.94 3.03
N ALA A 120 4.10 3.53 2.86
CA ALA A 120 3.02 2.97 2.08
C ALA A 120 2.46 4.02 1.15
N ARG A 121 1.97 3.59 -0.01
CA ARG A 121 1.18 4.41 -0.92
C ARG A 121 -0.25 3.95 -0.89
N LEU A 122 -1.15 4.82 -0.46
CA LEU A 122 -2.59 4.56 -0.43
C LEU A 122 -3.24 5.14 -1.69
N PHE A 123 -4.20 4.42 -2.24
CA PHE A 123 -4.96 4.83 -3.42
C PHE A 123 -6.41 5.05 -3.03
N PHE A 124 -6.85 6.30 -3.15
CA PHE A 124 -8.23 6.71 -2.95
C PHE A 124 -8.92 6.90 -4.29
N ASN A 125 -10.22 6.65 -4.33
CA ASN A 125 -11.08 7.05 -5.42
C ASN A 125 -11.97 8.17 -4.92
N GLU A 126 -11.84 9.34 -5.52
CA GLU A 126 -12.70 10.49 -5.26
C GLU A 126 -13.49 10.79 -6.53
N ASN A 127 -14.80 10.52 -6.49
CA ASN A 127 -15.73 10.79 -7.60
C ASN A 127 -15.26 10.20 -8.95
N GLY A 128 -14.75 8.96 -8.92
CA GLY A 128 -14.25 8.25 -10.09
C GLY A 128 -12.82 8.59 -10.50
N LYS A 129 -12.10 9.41 -9.71
CA LYS A 129 -10.70 9.74 -9.96
C LYS A 129 -9.80 9.14 -8.89
N THR A 130 -8.80 8.37 -9.33
CA THR A 130 -7.79 7.82 -8.42
C THR A 130 -6.82 8.92 -7.97
N LYS A 131 -6.62 9.03 -6.66
CA LYS A 131 -5.61 9.84 -6.01
C LYS A 131 -4.68 8.94 -5.19
N GLU A 132 -3.39 9.21 -5.26
CA GLU A 132 -2.40 8.53 -4.43
C GLU A 132 -1.96 9.42 -3.28
N VAL A 133 -1.72 8.82 -2.12
CA VAL A 133 -1.20 9.49 -0.92
C VAL A 133 -0.03 8.67 -0.38
N LEU A 134 1.13 9.31 -0.26
CA LEU A 134 2.31 8.70 0.36
C LEU A 134 2.27 8.89 1.88
N ILE A 135 2.42 7.78 2.59
CA ILE A 135 2.48 7.68 4.04
C ILE A 135 3.92 7.33 4.42
N ASP A 136 4.58 8.21 5.17
CA ASP A 136 5.99 8.06 5.54
C ASP A 136 6.23 7.26 6.83
N ASN A 137 5.20 7.11 7.66
CA ASN A 137 5.30 6.49 8.97
C ASN A 137 4.19 5.44 9.18
N VAL A 138 4.36 4.30 8.53
CA VAL A 138 3.53 3.12 8.80
C VAL A 138 4.04 2.45 10.08
N ILE A 139 3.17 2.32 11.08
CA ILE A 139 3.51 1.78 12.40
C ILE A 139 3.51 0.24 12.35
N GLU A 140 4.64 -0.37 12.68
CA GLU A 140 4.73 -1.82 12.86
C GLU A 140 4.20 -2.23 14.24
N LYS A 141 3.19 -3.09 14.25
CA LYS A 141 2.66 -3.76 15.44
C LYS A 141 3.43 -5.07 15.70
N PRO A 142 3.44 -5.58 16.95
CA PRO A 142 4.17 -6.81 17.28
C PRO A 142 3.76 -8.00 16.41
N LEU A 143 4.74 -8.82 16.01
CA LEU A 143 4.52 -10.05 15.23
C LEU A 143 3.55 -11.02 15.93
N LEU A 144 2.53 -11.48 15.21
CA LEU A 144 1.66 -12.57 15.64
C LEU A 144 2.20 -13.93 15.19
N ALA A 145 2.77 -14.68 16.13
CA ALA A 145 3.16 -16.06 15.91
C ALA A 145 2.04 -17.02 16.30
N TYR A 146 1.57 -17.82 15.34
CA TYR A 146 0.61 -18.90 15.58
C TYR A 146 1.31 -20.25 15.76
N PRO A 147 0.76 -21.18 16.57
CA PRO A 147 -0.33 -20.93 17.51
C PRO A 147 0.12 -19.98 18.63
N SER A 148 -0.68 -18.96 18.91
CA SER A 148 -0.42 -18.08 20.05
C SER A 148 -0.82 -18.83 21.32
N MET A 149 0.14 -19.12 22.19
CA MET A 149 -0.13 -19.78 23.45
C MET A 149 -0.91 -18.81 24.35
N ASN A 150 -2.23 -19.00 24.48
CA ASN A 150 -2.99 -18.36 25.56
C ASN A 150 -2.36 -18.83 26.88
N LYS A 151 -1.76 -17.92 27.65
CA LYS A 151 -1.31 -18.26 29.01
C LYS A 151 -2.52 -18.82 29.77
N PRO A 152 -2.41 -20.00 30.42
CA PRO A 152 -3.48 -20.48 31.27
C PRO A 152 -3.78 -19.39 32.31
N LYS A 153 -5.08 -19.07 32.48
CA LYS A 153 -5.52 -18.29 33.63
C LYS A 153 -5.32 -19.20 34.84
N ASN A 154 -4.32 -18.88 35.66
CA ASN A 154 -4.19 -19.44 37.01
C ASN A 154 -5.34 -18.94 37.89
#